data_AF-A0A812NFL6-F1
#
_entry.id   AF-A0A812NFL6-F1
#
_cell.length_a   1.000
_cell.length_b   1.000
_cell.length_c   1.000
_cell.angle_alpha   90.00
_cell.angle_beta   90.00
_cell.angle_gamma   90.00
#
_symmetry.space_group_name_H-M   'P 1'
#
loop_
_entity.id
_entity.type
_entity.pdbx_description
1 polymer ?
#
loop_
_entity_poly.entity_id
_entity_poly.type
_entity_poly.pdbx_seq_one_letter_code
_entity_poly.pdbx_strand_id
1 'polypeptide(L)'
;MAAAGSGFDARDFTWVAQLPAVWDGVRAYRERSLNGMNLLRGIVLQAYGPDPVVVGNLECCKVNSDILATILKIMGDVGCIFVPRVFLLQGACLEFHCNAGYPEALSLGGAAYSDGWGLKRMLGFLKRKWMRDQKPRDRTIRKLVAEFDRAFKKLGQAVGDRIARALRARGEDDDDDEDPQAEVDSDRPRAAENPDSKEMVPGNASVSVELPEEMAPTSAVPEQAPVNPEVMPHEEAAPLLPRQPTREDLEKELRIAELKLEAKRL
;
A
#
# COMPACT_ATOMS: atom_id res chain seq x y z
N MET A 1 20.47 42.55 17.41
CA MET A 1 19.18 42.14 16.80
C MET A 1 19.06 40.64 16.97
N ALA A 2 18.20 40.18 17.88
CA ALA A 2 17.93 38.75 18.04
C ALA A 2 17.04 38.32 16.85
N ALA A 3 17.52 37.39 16.04
CA ALA A 3 16.67 36.71 15.07
C ALA A 3 15.60 35.97 15.88
N ALA A 4 14.34 36.40 15.78
CA ALA A 4 13.21 35.60 16.20
C ALA A 4 13.28 34.31 15.37
N GLY A 5 13.84 33.25 15.96
CA GLY A 5 13.90 31.94 15.32
C GLY A 5 12.47 31.52 15.04
N SER A 6 12.08 31.51 13.76
CA SER A 6 10.80 30.96 13.37
C SER A 6 10.75 29.53 13.88
N GLY A 7 9.80 29.21 14.77
CA GLY A 7 9.56 27.88 15.31
C GLY A 7 9.04 26.89 14.27
N PHE A 8 9.44 27.04 13.01
CA PHE A 8 9.12 26.13 11.94
C PHE A 8 9.97 24.87 12.13
N ASP A 9 9.32 23.78 12.53
CA ASP A 9 9.90 22.45 12.49
C ASP A 9 9.42 21.75 11.20
N ALA A 10 10.36 21.46 10.30
CA ALA A 10 10.06 20.75 9.07
C ALA A 10 9.54 19.31 9.33
N ARG A 11 9.76 18.80 10.54
CA ARG A 11 9.28 17.51 11.05
C ARG A 11 8.07 17.65 11.98
N ASP A 12 7.45 18.82 12.03
CA ASP A 12 6.16 18.97 12.68
C ASP A 12 5.09 18.20 11.87
N PHE A 13 4.64 17.10 12.46
CA PHE A 13 3.59 16.24 11.90
C PHE A 13 2.23 16.47 12.59
N THR A 14 2.04 17.56 13.34
CA THR A 14 0.75 17.89 13.97
C THR A 14 -0.40 17.97 12.96
N TRP A 15 -0.11 18.30 11.70
CA TRP A 15 -1.08 18.29 10.60
C TRP A 15 -1.70 16.91 10.34
N VAL A 16 -1.04 15.81 10.72
CA VAL A 16 -1.58 14.44 10.56
C VAL A 16 -2.88 14.27 11.34
N ALA A 17 -3.03 14.96 12.47
CA ALA A 17 -4.26 14.96 13.28
C ALA A 17 -5.47 15.59 12.56
N GLN A 18 -5.25 16.30 11.45
CA GLN A 18 -6.34 16.87 10.64
C GLN A 18 -6.90 15.86 9.62
N LEU A 19 -6.15 14.79 9.32
CA LEU A 19 -6.53 13.81 8.31
C LEU A 19 -7.88 13.13 8.58
N PRO A 20 -8.21 12.69 9.81
CA PRO A 20 -9.49 12.03 10.09
C PRO A 20 -10.69 12.90 9.69
N ALA A 21 -10.68 14.17 10.07
CA ALA A 21 -11.76 15.11 9.73
C ALA A 21 -11.86 15.36 8.22
N VAL A 22 -10.72 15.45 7.51
CA VAL A 22 -10.71 15.64 6.06
C VAL A 22 -11.24 14.40 5.35
N TRP A 23 -10.84 13.20 5.76
CA TRP A 23 -11.32 11.94 5.20
C TRP A 23 -12.80 11.70 5.50
N ASP A 24 -13.27 12.11 6.68
CA ASP A 24 -14.67 12.00 7.07
C ASP A 24 -15.60 12.86 6.19
N GLY A 25 -15.09 13.95 5.63
CA GLY A 25 -15.77 14.76 4.61
C GLY A 25 -15.93 14.06 3.25
N VAL A 26 -15.25 12.93 3.02
CA VAL A 26 -15.33 12.15 1.78
C VAL A 26 -16.24 10.94 1.98
N ARG A 27 -17.46 11.05 1.45
CA ARG A 27 -18.50 10.00 1.57
C ARG A 27 -18.00 8.59 1.22
N ALA A 28 -17.23 8.45 0.14
CA ALA A 28 -16.73 7.15 -0.31
C ALA A 28 -15.77 6.49 0.71
N TYR A 29 -15.02 7.28 1.50
CA TYR A 29 -14.15 6.73 2.54
C TYR A 29 -14.97 6.29 3.74
N ARG A 30 -15.95 7.10 4.15
CA ARG A 30 -16.86 6.77 5.24
C ARG A 30 -17.65 5.49 4.95
N GLU A 31 -18.23 5.38 3.75
CA GLU A 31 -18.95 4.17 3.33
C GLU A 31 -18.05 2.93 3.34
N ARG A 32 -16.77 3.04 2.99
CA ARG A 32 -15.84 1.91 3.11
C ARG A 32 -15.65 1.47 4.55
N SER A 33 -15.35 2.42 5.43
CA SER A 33 -15.15 2.15 6.85
C SER A 33 -16.40 1.56 7.51
N LEU A 34 -17.59 2.11 7.21
CA LEU A 34 -18.88 1.60 7.71
C LEU A 34 -19.13 0.14 7.31
N ASN A 35 -18.62 -0.28 6.15
CA ASN A 35 -18.73 -1.65 5.65
C ASN A 35 -17.59 -2.56 6.15
N GLY A 36 -16.79 -2.13 7.13
CA GLY A 36 -15.68 -2.92 7.66
C GLY A 36 -14.52 -3.10 6.67
N MET A 37 -14.38 -2.19 5.71
CA MET A 37 -13.27 -2.22 4.75
C MET A 37 -12.19 -1.20 5.13
N ASN A 38 -10.94 -1.58 4.84
CA ASN A 38 -9.80 -0.67 4.88
C ASN A 38 -10.03 0.57 4.00
N LEU A 39 -9.51 1.70 4.47
CA LEU A 39 -9.50 2.97 3.76
C LEU A 39 -8.77 2.83 2.43
N LEU A 40 -7.62 2.16 2.44
CA LEU A 40 -6.84 1.88 1.23
C LEU A 40 -7.41 0.68 0.47
N ARG A 41 -7.19 0.71 -0.85
CA ARG A 41 -7.54 -0.36 -1.77
C ARG A 41 -6.27 -1.10 -2.17
N GLY A 42 -6.24 -2.39 -1.88
CA GLY A 42 -5.20 -3.28 -2.36
C GLY A 42 -5.31 -3.54 -3.87
N ILE A 43 -4.23 -4.05 -4.44
CA ILE A 43 -4.19 -4.59 -5.80
C ILE A 43 -3.78 -6.06 -5.74
N VAL A 44 -4.24 -6.86 -6.68
CA VAL A 44 -3.79 -8.25 -6.79
C VAL A 44 -2.46 -8.25 -7.54
N LEU A 45 -1.43 -8.79 -6.90
CA LEU A 45 -0.11 -8.97 -7.50
C LEU A 45 0.20 -10.46 -7.51
N GLN A 46 0.61 -10.99 -8.65
CA GLN A 46 0.95 -12.41 -8.80
C GLN A 46 1.99 -12.89 -7.76
N ALA A 47 2.87 -11.99 -7.32
CA ALA A 47 3.86 -12.28 -6.30
C ALA A 47 3.24 -12.54 -4.90
N TYR A 48 2.10 -11.93 -4.59
CA TYR A 48 1.48 -11.95 -3.26
C TYR A 48 0.23 -12.84 -3.17
N GLY A 49 -0.08 -13.59 -4.23
CA GLY A 49 -1.23 -14.48 -4.28
C GLY A 49 -2.50 -13.81 -4.83
N PRO A 50 -3.68 -14.42 -4.62
CA PRO A 50 -4.94 -13.91 -5.15
C PRO A 50 -5.48 -12.71 -4.35
N ASP A 51 -4.96 -12.48 -3.14
CA ASP A 51 -5.50 -11.49 -2.23
C ASP A 51 -5.02 -10.07 -2.56
N PRO A 52 -5.87 -9.04 -2.44
CA PRO A 52 -5.46 -7.66 -2.63
C PRO A 52 -4.47 -7.21 -1.56
N VAL A 53 -3.31 -6.70 -1.99
CA VAL A 53 -2.26 -6.18 -1.10
C VAL A 53 -1.99 -4.69 -1.35
N VAL A 54 -1.58 -3.98 -0.29
CA VAL A 54 -1.16 -2.57 -0.38
C VAL A 54 0.35 -2.47 -0.23
N VAL A 55 1.01 -2.13 -1.34
CA VAL A 55 2.47 -2.02 -1.43
C VAL A 55 2.89 -0.66 -1.98
N GLY A 56 4.14 -0.27 -1.73
CA GLY A 56 4.71 0.99 -2.21
C GLY A 56 5.11 0.93 -3.68
N ASN A 57 4.15 0.82 -4.60
CA ASN A 57 4.40 0.75 -6.04
C ASN A 57 3.51 1.69 -6.87
N LEU A 58 3.78 1.73 -8.18
CA LEU A 58 3.08 2.58 -9.13
C LEU A 58 1.56 2.33 -9.16
N GLU A 59 1.15 1.06 -9.23
CA GLU A 59 -0.26 0.70 -9.40
C GLU A 59 -1.06 0.95 -8.12
N CYS A 60 -0.53 0.63 -6.94
CA CYS A 60 -1.15 0.98 -5.66
C CYS A 60 -1.33 2.49 -5.52
N CYS A 61 -0.30 3.28 -5.88
CA CYS A 61 -0.39 4.74 -5.81
C CYS A 61 -1.46 5.30 -6.76
N LYS A 62 -1.69 4.66 -7.92
CA LYS A 62 -2.74 5.05 -8.87
C LYS A 62 -4.13 4.73 -8.32
N VAL A 63 -4.32 3.52 -7.79
CA VAL A 63 -5.61 3.09 -7.21
C VAL A 63 -5.99 3.94 -6.00
N ASN A 64 -5.00 4.40 -5.23
CA ASN A 64 -5.18 5.21 -4.03
C ASN A 64 -4.83 6.70 -4.26
N SER A 65 -4.92 7.20 -5.49
CA SER A 65 -4.43 8.55 -5.81
C SER A 65 -5.17 9.66 -5.07
N ASP A 66 -6.46 9.50 -4.81
CA ASP A 66 -7.28 10.57 -4.23
C ASP A 66 -6.94 10.81 -2.75
N ILE A 67 -6.71 9.73 -2.00
CA ILE A 67 -6.28 9.84 -0.60
C ILE A 67 -4.85 10.37 -0.51
N LEU A 68 -3.96 9.90 -1.39
CA LEU A 68 -2.59 10.40 -1.48
C LEU A 68 -2.55 11.88 -1.85
N ALA A 69 -3.37 12.32 -2.80
CA ALA A 69 -3.48 13.72 -3.19
C ALA A 69 -3.97 14.59 -2.02
N THR A 70 -4.92 14.09 -1.24
CA THR A 70 -5.43 14.78 -0.04
C THR A 70 -4.32 14.99 0.99
N ILE A 71 -3.57 13.93 1.32
CA ILE A 71 -2.44 14.00 2.27
C ILE A 71 -1.35 14.94 1.74
N LEU A 72 -0.93 14.76 0.49
CA LEU A 72 0.15 15.53 -0.12
C LEU A 72 -0.21 17.00 -0.29
N LYS A 73 -1.49 17.33 -0.51
CA LYS A 73 -1.95 18.72 -0.51
C LYS A 73 -1.74 19.36 0.86
N ILE A 74 -2.09 18.68 1.95
CA ILE A 74 -1.87 19.20 3.31
C ILE A 74 -0.37 19.36 3.58
N MET A 75 0.44 18.36 3.21
CA MET A 75 1.91 18.46 3.27
C MET A 75 2.44 19.67 2.49
N GLY A 76 1.92 19.90 1.28
CA GLY A 76 2.20 21.06 0.44
C GLY A 76 1.81 22.38 1.09
N ASP A 77 0.70 22.40 1.84
CA ASP A 77 0.20 23.57 2.56
C ASP A 77 0.99 23.87 3.83
N VAL A 78 1.62 22.89 4.47
CA VAL A 78 2.49 23.15 5.64
C VAL A 78 3.97 23.20 5.30
N GLY A 79 4.35 22.89 4.05
CA GLY A 79 5.76 22.83 3.63
C GLY A 79 6.50 21.61 4.17
N CYS A 80 5.80 20.50 4.45
CA CYS A 80 6.40 19.26 4.92
C CYS A 80 6.85 18.39 3.75
N ILE A 81 8.13 18.03 3.72
CA ILE A 81 8.72 17.15 2.70
C ILE A 81 9.06 15.75 3.23
N PHE A 82 8.83 15.52 4.52
CA PHE A 82 9.12 14.26 5.20
C PHE A 82 7.87 13.39 5.22
N VAL A 83 8.06 12.08 5.09
CA VAL A 83 6.94 11.13 5.27
C VAL A 83 6.72 10.96 6.76
N PRO A 84 5.47 11.11 7.27
CA PRO A 84 5.18 10.86 8.67
C PRO A 84 5.62 9.46 9.12
N ARG A 85 5.91 9.33 10.42
CA ARG A 85 6.15 8.03 11.05
C ARG A 85 4.88 7.19 11.02
N VAL A 86 5.06 5.87 10.91
CA VAL A 86 3.92 4.97 10.71
C VAL A 86 2.87 5.07 11.83
N PHE A 87 3.29 5.20 13.09
CA PHE A 87 2.36 5.28 14.23
C PHE A 87 1.44 6.52 14.17
N LEU A 88 1.89 7.63 13.56
CA LEU A 88 1.07 8.82 13.38
C LEU A 88 -0.02 8.56 12.33
N LEU A 89 0.35 7.89 11.23
CA LEU A 89 -0.59 7.51 10.18
C LEU A 89 -1.59 6.47 10.69
N GLN A 90 -1.13 5.49 11.46
CA GLN A 90 -1.99 4.50 12.13
C GLN A 90 -2.96 5.17 13.08
N GLY A 91 -2.51 6.12 13.91
CA GLY A 91 -3.37 6.89 14.80
C GLY A 91 -4.47 7.65 14.05
N ALA A 92 -4.12 8.31 12.94
CA ALA A 92 -5.10 8.97 12.10
C ALA A 92 -6.09 7.99 11.44
N CYS A 93 -5.62 6.84 10.97
CA CYS A 93 -6.51 5.81 10.40
C CYS A 93 -7.46 5.25 11.46
N LEU A 94 -6.96 4.99 12.68
CA LEU A 94 -7.75 4.51 13.80
C LEU A 94 -8.85 5.51 14.17
N GLU A 95 -8.48 6.79 14.36
CA GLU A 95 -9.45 7.85 14.67
C GLU A 95 -10.50 7.98 13.58
N PHE A 96 -10.09 7.95 12.31
CA PHE A 96 -11.02 7.98 11.18
C PHE A 96 -12.01 6.80 11.21
N HIS A 97 -11.52 5.56 11.36
CA HIS A 97 -12.38 4.39 11.38
C HIS A 97 -13.35 4.39 12.57
N CYS A 98 -12.87 4.83 13.75
CA CYS A 98 -13.73 5.06 14.91
C CYS A 98 -14.85 6.05 14.59
N ASN A 99 -14.51 7.22 14.07
CA ASN A 99 -15.47 8.30 13.78
C ASN A 99 -16.45 7.92 12.67
N ALA A 100 -15.98 7.17 11.68
CA ALA A 100 -16.80 6.69 10.58
C ALA A 100 -17.74 5.55 10.98
N GLY A 101 -17.61 4.95 12.16
CA GLY A 101 -18.49 3.88 12.63
C GLY A 101 -18.11 2.50 12.11
N TYR A 102 -16.81 2.17 12.12
CA TYR A 102 -16.34 0.83 11.73
C TYR A 102 -17.02 -0.27 12.58
N PRO A 103 -17.58 -1.32 11.95
CA PRO A 103 -18.54 -2.22 12.61
C PRO A 103 -17.90 -3.20 13.61
N GLU A 104 -16.66 -3.64 13.37
CA GLU A 104 -15.99 -4.64 14.20
C GLU A 104 -14.87 -4.03 15.06
N ALA A 105 -15.11 -3.90 16.36
CA ALA A 105 -14.12 -3.36 17.29
C ALA A 105 -12.83 -4.21 17.38
N LEU A 106 -12.93 -5.53 17.16
CA LEU A 106 -11.77 -6.43 17.22
C LEU A 106 -10.83 -6.29 16.02
N SER A 107 -11.37 -6.01 14.82
CA SER A 107 -10.57 -5.87 13.59
C SER A 107 -10.17 -4.42 13.31
N LEU A 108 -10.77 -3.44 13.99
CA LEU A 108 -10.48 -2.01 13.88
C LEU A 108 -8.98 -1.67 13.99
N GLY A 109 -8.29 -2.22 14.99
CA GLY A 109 -6.84 -2.00 15.16
C GLY A 109 -6.02 -2.55 14.00
N GLY A 110 -6.42 -3.71 13.45
CA GLY A 110 -5.79 -4.33 12.29
C GLY A 110 -6.00 -3.51 11.00
N ALA A 111 -7.21 -2.97 10.80
CA ALA A 111 -7.51 -2.09 9.68
C ALA A 111 -6.64 -0.81 9.72
N ALA A 112 -6.62 -0.14 10.87
CA ALA A 112 -5.80 1.07 11.07
C ALA A 112 -4.29 0.80 10.91
N TYR A 113 -3.82 -0.36 11.41
CA TYR A 113 -2.44 -0.79 11.24
C TYR A 113 -2.09 -0.98 9.75
N SER A 114 -2.94 -1.72 9.03
CA SER A 114 -2.78 -2.00 7.60
C SER A 114 -2.76 -0.72 6.76
N ASP A 115 -3.71 0.18 6.98
CA ASP A 115 -3.81 1.44 6.26
C ASP A 115 -2.64 2.39 6.57
N GLY A 116 -2.23 2.48 7.84
CA GLY A 116 -1.07 3.29 8.24
C GLY A 116 0.22 2.86 7.54
N TRP A 117 0.48 1.55 7.48
CA TRP A 117 1.62 1.00 6.72
C TRP A 117 1.48 1.21 5.21
N GLY A 118 0.29 0.98 4.65
CA GLY A 118 0.03 1.22 3.24
C GLY A 118 0.31 2.67 2.83
N LEU A 119 -0.12 3.64 3.65
CA LEU A 119 0.18 5.05 3.47
C LEU A 119 1.68 5.33 3.55
N LYS A 120 2.37 4.82 4.58
CA LYS A 120 3.84 4.98 4.74
C LYS A 120 4.58 4.49 3.48
N ARG A 121 4.27 3.28 3.01
CA ARG A 121 4.92 2.67 1.83
C ARG A 121 4.66 3.47 0.55
N MET A 122 3.43 3.91 0.31
CA MET A 122 3.09 4.68 -0.89
C MET A 122 3.67 6.10 -0.86
N LEU A 123 3.62 6.80 0.27
CA LEU A 123 4.25 8.11 0.44
C LEU A 123 5.77 8.01 0.30
N GLY A 124 6.40 6.97 0.87
CA GLY A 124 7.82 6.67 0.68
C GLY A 124 8.18 6.42 -0.78
N PHE A 125 7.36 5.65 -1.51
CA PHE A 125 7.53 5.46 -2.95
C PHE A 125 7.46 6.78 -3.72
N LEU A 126 6.47 7.63 -3.45
CA LEU A 126 6.31 8.93 -4.11
C LEU A 126 7.45 9.89 -3.77
N LYS A 127 7.91 9.93 -2.52
CA LYS A 127 9.08 10.71 -2.10
C LYS A 127 10.32 10.25 -2.85
N ARG A 128 10.59 8.93 -2.92
CA ARG A 128 11.71 8.39 -3.72
C ARG A 128 11.59 8.74 -5.21
N LYS A 129 10.38 8.81 -5.77
CA LYS A 129 10.17 9.25 -7.16
C LYS A 129 10.43 10.74 -7.33
N TRP A 130 10.00 11.57 -6.38
CA TRP A 130 10.26 13.01 -6.35
C TRP A 130 11.75 13.35 -6.19
N MET A 131 12.48 12.56 -5.41
CA MET A 131 13.92 12.73 -5.20
C MET A 131 14.75 12.41 -6.45
N ARG A 132 14.20 11.64 -7.40
CA ARG A 132 14.87 11.37 -8.67
C ARG A 132 14.70 12.57 -9.59
N ASP A 133 15.77 13.00 -10.27
CA ASP A 133 15.75 14.09 -11.26
C ASP A 133 14.94 13.78 -12.54
N GLN A 134 14.19 12.68 -12.55
CA GLN A 134 13.39 12.22 -13.69
C GLN A 134 11.91 12.48 -13.44
N LYS A 135 11.26 13.16 -14.39
CA LYS A 135 9.80 13.36 -14.34
C LYS A 135 9.06 12.03 -14.53
N PRO A 136 8.08 11.70 -13.67
CA PRO A 136 7.25 10.51 -13.87
C PRO A 136 6.52 10.54 -15.23
N ARG A 137 6.53 9.40 -15.93
CA ARG A 137 5.80 9.21 -17.20
C ARG A 137 4.30 9.25 -16.97
N ASP A 138 3.82 8.57 -15.94
CA ASP A 138 2.41 8.51 -15.56
C ASP A 138 1.89 9.90 -15.09
N ARG A 139 0.72 10.30 -15.61
CA ARG A 139 0.12 11.61 -15.31
C ARG A 139 -0.33 11.73 -13.86
N THR A 140 -0.88 10.66 -13.29
CA THR A 140 -1.37 10.64 -11.90
C THR A 140 -0.21 10.79 -10.94
N ILE A 141 0.85 9.98 -11.11
CA ILE A 141 2.05 10.09 -10.27
C ILE A 141 2.72 11.45 -10.42
N ARG A 142 2.76 12.02 -11.64
CA ARG A 142 3.31 13.35 -11.85
C ARG A 142 2.58 14.42 -11.04
N LYS A 143 1.25 14.34 -10.93
CA LYS A 143 0.46 15.25 -10.09
C LYS A 143 0.80 15.09 -8.61
N LEU A 144 0.90 13.85 -8.13
CA LEU A 144 1.26 13.56 -6.73
C LEU A 144 2.67 14.06 -6.39
N VAL A 145 3.65 13.82 -7.28
CA VAL A 145 5.03 14.31 -7.11
C VAL A 145 5.11 15.84 -7.15
N ALA A 146 4.27 16.51 -7.95
CA ALA A 146 4.23 17.97 -8.00
C ALA A 146 3.80 18.61 -6.67
N GLU A 147 3.08 17.88 -5.81
CA GLU A 147 2.74 18.36 -4.47
C GLU A 147 3.96 18.38 -3.53
N PHE A 148 4.91 17.45 -3.69
CA PHE A 148 6.21 17.54 -3.02
C PHE A 148 7.02 18.74 -3.51
N ASP A 149 6.99 19.06 -4.80
CA ASP A 149 7.62 20.28 -5.32
C ASP A 149 6.99 21.54 -4.71
N ARG A 150 5.66 21.54 -4.52
CA ARG A 150 4.94 22.63 -3.85
C ARG A 150 5.36 22.73 -2.38
N ALA A 151 5.40 21.62 -1.66
CA ALA A 151 5.87 21.55 -0.28
C ALA A 151 7.31 22.08 -0.15
N PHE A 152 8.20 21.66 -1.04
CA PHE A 152 9.60 22.08 -1.04
C PHE A 152 9.77 23.58 -1.31
N LYS A 153 8.98 24.15 -2.24
CA LYS A 153 8.98 25.61 -2.46
C LYS A 153 8.52 26.36 -1.22
N LYS A 154 7.46 25.87 -0.55
CA LYS A 154 6.95 26.49 0.68
C LYS A 154 7.95 26.38 1.82
N LEU A 155 8.62 25.25 1.95
CA LEU A 155 9.75 25.06 2.87
C LEU A 155 10.87 26.07 2.58
N GLY A 156 11.28 26.23 1.32
CA GLY A 156 12.29 27.21 0.91
C GLY A 156 11.92 28.64 1.27
N GLN A 157 10.64 29.01 1.17
CA GLN A 157 10.14 30.31 1.61
C GLN A 157 10.22 30.49 3.14
N ALA A 158 10.02 29.41 3.92
CA ALA A 158 10.01 29.47 5.38
C ALA A 158 11.42 29.48 5.98
N VAL A 159 12.33 28.64 5.49
CA VAL A 159 13.67 28.43 6.09
C VAL A 159 14.84 28.86 5.19
N GLY A 160 14.57 29.26 3.96
CA GLY A 160 15.57 29.60 2.94
C GLY A 160 16.06 28.40 2.13
N ASP A 161 16.38 28.65 0.85
CA ASP A 161 16.76 27.62 -0.14
C ASP A 161 17.94 26.74 0.26
N ARG A 162 18.89 27.28 1.04
CA ARG A 162 20.07 26.53 1.50
C ARG A 162 19.66 25.46 2.51
N ILE A 163 18.83 25.82 3.49
CA ILE A 163 18.38 24.90 4.53
C ILE A 163 17.41 23.89 3.92
N ALA A 164 16.47 24.33 3.08
CA ALA A 164 15.54 23.43 2.39
C ALA A 164 16.29 22.36 1.58
N ARG A 165 17.33 22.73 0.81
CA ARG A 165 18.16 21.77 0.07
C ARG A 165 18.90 20.79 0.98
N ALA A 166 19.45 21.27 2.10
CA ALA A 166 20.12 20.40 3.07
C ALA A 166 19.14 19.39 3.71
N LEU A 167 17.92 19.82 4.05
CA LEU A 167 16.86 18.94 4.56
C LEU A 167 16.42 17.91 3.53
N ARG A 168 16.29 18.31 2.26
CA ARG A 168 15.97 17.39 1.16
C ARG A 168 17.05 16.31 1.01
N ALA A 169 18.32 16.69 1.07
CA ALA A 169 19.44 15.74 0.94
C ALA A 169 19.54 14.76 2.11
N ARG A 170 19.18 15.17 3.34
CA ARG A 170 19.17 14.28 4.53
C ARG A 170 17.96 13.35 4.61
N GLY A 171 16.94 13.55 3.78
CA GLY A 171 15.69 12.81 3.87
C GLY A 171 15.76 11.33 3.46
N GLU A 172 16.93 10.81 3.10
CA GLU A 172 17.15 9.38 2.81
C GLU A 172 17.34 8.54 4.08
N ASP A 173 17.72 9.14 5.22
CA ASP A 173 18.08 8.41 6.46
C ASP A 173 16.90 8.16 7.43
N ASP A 174 15.66 8.58 7.13
CA ASP A 174 14.50 8.55 8.04
C ASP A 174 13.61 7.27 7.90
N ASP A 175 14.18 6.16 7.43
CA ASP A 175 13.50 4.86 7.25
C ASP A 175 13.61 3.94 8.50
N ASP A 176 13.72 4.50 9.72
CA ASP A 176 13.81 3.74 10.99
C ASP A 176 12.53 2.96 11.39
N ASP A 177 11.47 3.02 10.59
CA ASP A 177 10.26 2.21 10.82
C ASP A 177 10.50 0.81 10.23
N GLU A 178 11.16 -0.09 10.98
CA GLU A 178 11.28 -1.51 10.60
C GLU A 178 9.89 -2.15 10.56
N ASP A 179 9.50 -2.62 9.38
CA ASP A 179 8.27 -3.36 9.17
C ASP A 179 8.51 -4.83 9.54
N PRO A 180 7.89 -5.35 10.61
CA PRO A 180 8.08 -6.75 11.00
C PRO A 180 7.57 -7.75 9.95
N GLN A 181 6.81 -7.30 8.94
CA GLN A 181 6.40 -8.14 7.81
C GLN A 181 7.33 -8.05 6.58
N ALA A 182 8.35 -7.17 6.58
CA ALA A 182 9.27 -7.05 5.44
C ALA A 182 10.31 -8.17 5.35
N GLU A 183 10.61 -8.89 6.45
CA GLU A 183 11.60 -9.98 6.43
C GLU A 183 11.12 -11.24 5.70
N VAL A 184 9.80 -11.43 5.51
CA VAL A 184 9.27 -12.56 4.73
C VAL A 184 9.44 -12.37 3.22
N ASP A 185 9.77 -11.14 2.77
CA ASP A 185 9.81 -10.75 1.36
C ASP A 185 11.22 -10.80 0.71
N SER A 186 12.29 -11.09 1.47
CA SER A 186 13.68 -11.02 0.96
C SER A 186 14.27 -12.36 0.46
N ASP A 187 13.63 -13.49 0.73
CA ASP A 187 14.16 -14.83 0.36
C ASP A 187 13.50 -15.45 -0.88
N ARG A 188 12.90 -14.64 -1.75
CA ARG A 188 12.37 -15.13 -3.03
C ARG A 188 13.43 -15.05 -4.13
N PRO A 189 13.87 -16.17 -4.74
CA PRO A 189 14.95 -16.14 -5.71
C PRO A 189 14.55 -15.31 -6.94
N ARG A 190 15.38 -14.32 -7.28
CA ARG A 190 15.34 -13.62 -8.57
C ARG A 190 15.43 -14.68 -9.66
N ALA A 191 14.35 -14.82 -10.45
CA ALA A 191 14.39 -15.58 -11.68
C ALA A 191 15.53 -15.01 -12.56
N ALA A 192 16.44 -15.88 -12.96
CA ALA A 192 17.62 -15.56 -13.73
C ALA A 192 17.25 -14.79 -15.02
N GLU A 193 17.99 -13.73 -15.29
CA GLU A 193 18.02 -13.08 -16.60
C GLU A 193 18.53 -14.11 -17.62
N ASN A 194 17.74 -14.41 -18.65
CA ASN A 194 18.23 -15.09 -19.85
C ASN A 194 18.85 -14.05 -20.78
N PRO A 195 20.17 -14.09 -21.07
CA PRO A 195 20.74 -13.39 -22.20
C PRO A 195 20.62 -14.26 -23.47
N ASP A 196 20.66 -13.58 -24.61
CA ASP A 196 20.66 -14.11 -25.99
C ASP A 196 19.32 -14.58 -26.59
N SER A 197 18.77 -13.73 -27.44
CA SER A 197 18.72 -14.00 -28.88
C SER A 197 18.38 -12.71 -29.65
N LYS A 198 19.39 -12.14 -30.31
CA LYS A 198 19.24 -11.22 -31.44
C LYS A 198 19.09 -12.08 -32.69
N GLU A 199 18.02 -11.90 -33.47
CA GLU A 199 18.12 -11.96 -34.94
C GLU A 199 16.94 -11.26 -35.64
N MET A 200 17.20 -10.84 -36.87
CA MET A 200 16.59 -9.74 -37.64
C MET A 200 15.37 -10.17 -38.50
N VAL A 201 14.33 -9.30 -38.58
CA VAL A 201 13.69 -8.64 -39.77
C VAL A 201 13.62 -9.41 -41.13
N PRO A 202 12.65 -9.25 -42.09
CA PRO A 202 11.45 -8.35 -42.23
C PRO A 202 10.12 -8.99 -42.74
N GLY A 203 9.03 -8.20 -42.62
CA GLY A 203 7.93 -7.90 -43.57
C GLY A 203 7.35 -8.94 -44.54
N ASN A 204 6.00 -9.07 -44.56
CA ASN A 204 5.20 -8.74 -45.76
C ASN A 204 3.69 -8.62 -45.49
N ALA A 205 3.04 -7.96 -46.44
CA ALA A 205 1.70 -7.42 -46.48
C ALA A 205 0.52 -8.41 -46.55
N SER A 206 -0.62 -7.92 -46.06
CA SER A 206 -2.01 -8.04 -46.57
C SER A 206 -2.64 -9.42 -46.80
N VAL A 207 -3.90 -9.58 -46.36
CA VAL A 207 -5.09 -9.80 -47.22
C VAL A 207 -6.35 -9.86 -46.33
N SER A 208 -7.34 -9.05 -46.69
CA SER A 208 -8.74 -9.05 -46.19
C SER A 208 -9.50 -10.31 -46.64
N VAL A 209 -10.67 -10.59 -46.04
CA VAL A 209 -11.96 -10.83 -46.75
C VAL A 209 -12.98 -11.54 -45.82
N GLU A 210 -14.05 -10.79 -45.54
CA GLU A 210 -15.49 -11.12 -45.55
C GLU A 210 -16.11 -12.28 -44.72
N LEU A 211 -17.00 -11.84 -43.79
CA LEU A 211 -18.33 -12.41 -43.43
C LEU A 211 -19.22 -12.59 -44.68
N PRO A 212 -20.33 -13.39 -44.72
CA PRO A 212 -21.41 -13.35 -43.71
C PRO A 212 -22.30 -14.61 -43.51
N GLU A 213 -23.21 -14.51 -42.51
CA GLU A 213 -24.63 -15.01 -42.44
C GLU A 213 -24.93 -16.52 -42.68
N GLU A 214 -25.89 -17.22 -42.06
CA GLU A 214 -27.15 -16.89 -41.39
C GLU A 214 -27.74 -18.19 -40.75
N MET A 215 -28.89 -18.05 -40.07
CA MET A 215 -29.92 -19.07 -39.76
C MET A 215 -29.83 -19.94 -38.48
N ALA A 216 -30.73 -19.62 -37.54
CA ALA A 216 -31.40 -20.53 -36.60
C ALA A 216 -32.78 -20.93 -37.17
N PRO A 217 -33.73 -21.58 -36.44
CA PRO A 217 -33.71 -22.62 -35.40
C PRO A 217 -34.64 -23.81 -35.75
N THR A 218 -34.59 -24.96 -35.05
CA THR A 218 -35.80 -25.82 -34.85
C THR A 218 -35.69 -26.77 -33.65
N SER A 219 -36.79 -26.83 -32.89
CA SER A 219 -37.14 -27.73 -31.79
C SER A 219 -36.98 -29.22 -32.07
N ALA A 220 -36.62 -30.01 -31.03
CA ALA A 220 -37.47 -31.07 -30.46
C ALA A 220 -36.74 -31.86 -29.35
N VAL A 221 -37.42 -32.07 -28.22
CA VAL A 221 -37.21 -33.07 -27.15
C VAL A 221 -38.49 -33.95 -27.21
N PRO A 222 -38.62 -35.21 -26.70
CA PRO A 222 -37.84 -35.93 -25.67
C PRO A 222 -37.59 -37.44 -25.92
N GLU A 223 -36.64 -38.08 -25.22
CA GLU A 223 -36.88 -39.44 -24.67
C GLU A 223 -35.84 -39.89 -23.61
N GLN A 224 -36.40 -40.19 -22.43
CA GLN A 224 -36.08 -41.20 -21.41
C GLN A 224 -34.63 -41.59 -21.04
N ALA A 225 -34.38 -41.52 -19.72
CA ALA A 225 -33.25 -42.06 -18.99
C ALA A 225 -33.17 -43.60 -18.99
N PRO A 226 -32.02 -44.16 -18.61
CA PRO A 226 -32.03 -44.95 -17.39
C PRO A 226 -30.89 -44.62 -16.41
N VAL A 227 -31.08 -45.17 -15.21
CA VAL A 227 -30.52 -44.81 -13.91
C VAL A 227 -29.26 -45.62 -13.57
N ASN A 228 -28.42 -45.03 -12.71
CA ASN A 228 -27.43 -45.59 -11.75
C ASN A 228 -25.95 -45.80 -12.19
N PRO A 229 -24.97 -45.81 -11.25
CA PRO A 229 -25.04 -45.57 -9.80
C PRO A 229 -24.03 -44.55 -9.20
N GLU A 230 -24.37 -44.13 -7.98
CA GLU A 230 -23.53 -43.63 -6.86
C GLU A 230 -22.04 -43.37 -7.12
N VAL A 231 -21.66 -42.09 -7.12
CA VAL A 231 -20.29 -41.65 -6.82
C VAL A 231 -20.29 -41.14 -5.40
N MET A 232 -19.54 -41.82 -4.53
CA MET A 232 -19.34 -41.43 -3.14
C MET A 232 -18.72 -40.03 -3.02
N PRO A 233 -19.11 -39.22 -2.02
CA PRO A 233 -18.40 -37.99 -1.73
C PRO A 233 -17.02 -38.34 -1.15
N HIS A 234 -15.96 -37.80 -1.75
CA HIS A 234 -14.67 -37.71 -1.10
C HIS A 234 -14.84 -36.87 0.17
N GLU A 235 -14.57 -37.47 1.33
CA GLU A 235 -14.35 -36.75 2.58
C GLU A 235 -13.22 -35.75 2.37
N GLU A 236 -13.59 -34.48 2.26
CA GLU A 236 -12.68 -33.35 2.30
C GLU A 236 -12.12 -33.29 3.73
N ALA A 237 -10.82 -33.57 3.87
CA ALA A 237 -10.13 -33.55 5.15
C ALA A 237 -10.30 -32.17 5.80
N ALA A 238 -10.88 -32.16 7.01
CA ALA A 238 -11.07 -30.94 7.79
C ALA A 238 -9.74 -30.17 7.95
N PRO A 239 -9.75 -28.83 7.85
CA PRO A 239 -8.56 -28.02 8.07
C PRO A 239 -8.07 -28.23 9.50
N LEU A 240 -6.84 -28.74 9.62
CA LEU A 240 -6.15 -28.94 10.90
C LEU A 240 -6.07 -27.60 11.62
N LEU A 241 -6.80 -27.47 12.74
CA LEU A 241 -6.71 -26.32 13.62
C LEU A 241 -5.25 -26.11 14.05
N PRO A 242 -4.77 -24.86 14.17
CA PRO A 242 -3.41 -24.57 14.60
C PRO A 242 -3.16 -25.25 15.94
N ARG A 243 -2.10 -26.07 15.98
CA ARG A 243 -1.68 -26.81 17.18
C ARG A 243 -1.45 -25.80 18.30
N GLN A 244 -2.18 -25.92 19.40
CA GLN A 244 -1.90 -25.08 20.57
C GLN A 244 -0.45 -25.34 21.01
N PRO A 245 0.34 -24.28 21.24
CA PRO A 245 1.72 -24.43 21.66
C PRO A 245 1.76 -25.20 22.97
N THR A 246 2.65 -26.19 23.04
CA THR A 246 2.81 -26.99 24.25
C THR A 246 3.46 -26.15 25.34
N ARG A 247 3.32 -26.56 26.59
CA ARG A 247 3.99 -25.90 27.72
C ARG A 247 5.51 -25.79 27.51
N GLU A 248 6.11 -26.79 26.88
CA GLU A 248 7.54 -26.78 26.56
C GLU A 248 7.92 -25.73 25.51
N ASP A 249 7.02 -25.45 24.56
CA ASP A 249 7.23 -24.40 23.55
C ASP A 249 7.19 -23.01 24.19
N LEU A 250 6.24 -22.79 25.11
CA LEU A 250 6.13 -21.54 25.87
C LEU A 250 7.33 -21.30 26.79
N GLU A 251 7.84 -22.35 27.45
CA GLU A 251 9.03 -22.27 28.31
C GLU A 251 10.30 -21.95 27.49
N LYS A 252 10.41 -22.47 26.26
CA LYS A 252 11.50 -22.11 25.33
C LYS A 252 11.41 -20.67 24.86
N GLU A 253 10.22 -20.19 24.50
CA GLU A 253 10.01 -18.80 24.08
C GLU A 253 10.34 -17.80 25.20
N LEU A 254 9.96 -18.10 26.44
CA LEU A 254 10.31 -17.29 27.61
C LEU A 254 11.84 -17.19 27.79
N ARG A 255 12.54 -18.32 27.68
CA ARG A 255 14.00 -18.35 27.84
C ARG A 255 14.72 -17.56 26.74
N ILE A 256 14.21 -17.59 25.51
CA ILE A 256 14.73 -16.77 24.40
C ILE A 256 14.48 -15.28 24.67
N ALA A 257 13.31 -14.92 25.20
CA ALA A 257 12.98 -13.54 25.53
C ALA A 257 13.88 -12.99 26.66
N GLU A 258 14.16 -13.80 27.68
CA GLU A 258 15.08 -13.45 28.78
C GLU A 258 16.50 -13.20 28.27
N LEU A 259 17.03 -14.09 27.42
CA LEU A 259 18.36 -13.92 26.82
C LEU A 259 18.45 -12.67 25.94
N LYS A 260 17.38 -12.33 25.19
CA LYS A 260 17.33 -11.09 24.41
C LYS A 260 17.32 -9.84 25.29
N LEU A 261 16.67 -9.90 26.45
CA LEU A 261 16.67 -8.81 27.43
C LEU A 261 18.04 -8.63 28.09
N GLU A 262 18.72 -9.73 28.41
CA GLU A 262 20.06 -9.71 28.99
C GLU A 262 21.11 -9.19 27.98
N ALA A 263 21.02 -9.61 26.72
CA ALA A 263 21.88 -9.10 25.64
C ALA A 263 21.70 -7.59 25.38
N LYS A 264 20.52 -7.02 25.67
CA LYS A 264 20.28 -5.57 25.56
C LYS A 264 20.82 -4.76 26.75
N ARG A 265 21.22 -5.42 27.85
CA ARG A 265 21.76 -4.76 29.05
C ARG A 265 23.29 -4.69 29.08
N LEU A 266 23.96 -5.47 28.24
CA LEU A 266 25.41 -5.45 28.02
C LEU A 266 25.76 -4.48 26.90
#